data_AF-A0A7W1TUF4-F1
#
_entry.id   AF-A0A7W1TUF4-F1
#
_cell.length_a   1.000
_cell.length_b   1.000
_cell.length_c   1.000
_cell.angle_alpha   90.00
_cell.angle_beta   90.00
_cell.angle_gamma   90.00
#
_symmetry.space_group_name_H-M   'P 1'
#
loop_
_entity.id
_entity.type
_entity.pdbx_description
1 polymer ?
#
loop_
_entity_poly.entity_id
_entity_poly.type
_entity_poly.pdbx_seq_one_letter_code
_entity_poly.pdbx_strand_id
1 'polypeptide(L)'
;MSDKDVAAQGIVKKYALYAGGAGLIPFPLVDFAAITALEVKMLSELGELYGIPFSQDKVRPIVGSLIGGYTSTKMGYGVGASALKSVPLLGSALGMVAMPAFGAGLTYAIGKVFIQHFASGGTFLDFDPEKVRAHFSKNAEAAA
;
A
#
# COMPACT_ATOMS: atom_id res chain seq x y z
N MET A 1 2.60 -22.35 8.71
CA MET A 1 3.34 -21.08 8.52
C MET A 1 4.78 -21.36 8.88
N SER A 2 5.71 -21.03 7.99
CA SER A 2 7.14 -21.11 8.27
C SER A 2 7.57 -19.97 9.21
N ASP A 3 8.72 -20.10 9.89
CA ASP A 3 9.28 -19.03 10.73
C ASP A 3 9.49 -17.73 9.92
N LYS A 4 9.82 -17.87 8.62
CA LYS A 4 9.93 -16.74 7.69
C LYS A 4 8.59 -16.04 7.46
N ASP A 5 7.47 -16.76 7.37
CA ASP A 5 6.15 -16.15 7.17
C ASP A 5 5.73 -15.31 8.38
N VAL A 6 6.08 -15.76 9.60
CA VAL A 6 5.80 -15.01 10.84
C VAL A 6 6.63 -13.74 10.89
N ALA A 7 7.93 -13.82 10.59
CA ALA A 7 8.81 -12.66 10.53
C ALA A 7 8.35 -11.65 9.47
N ALA A 8 7.98 -12.13 8.28
CA ALA A 8 7.50 -11.30 7.19
C ALA A 8 6.20 -10.56 7.55
N GLN A 9 5.25 -11.24 8.20
CA GLN A 9 4.04 -10.60 8.72
C GLN A 9 4.34 -9.55 9.80
N GLY A 10 5.36 -9.78 10.63
CA GLY A 10 5.84 -8.81 11.61
C GLY A 10 6.33 -7.51 10.95
N ILE A 11 7.12 -7.63 9.87
CA ILE A 11 7.57 -6.48 9.06
C ILE A 11 6.37 -5.71 8.51
N VAL A 12 5.43 -6.39 7.85
CA VAL A 12 4.26 -5.76 7.23
C VAL A 12 3.39 -5.04 8.26
N LYS A 13 3.12 -5.66 9.42
CA LYS A 13 2.33 -5.03 10.50
C LYS A 13 3.00 -3.76 11.04
N LYS A 14 4.32 -3.77 11.22
CA LYS A 14 5.11 -2.60 11.66
C LYS A 14 4.93 -1.43 10.70
N TYR A 15 5.09 -1.67 9.40
CA TYR A 15 4.96 -0.60 8.39
C TYR A 15 3.51 -0.17 8.17
N ALA A 16 2.53 -1.08 8.27
CA ALA A 16 1.11 -0.71 8.25
C ALA A 16 0.74 0.24 9.40
N LEU A 17 1.28 0.01 10.60
CA LEU A 17 1.12 0.93 11.73
C LEU A 17 1.76 2.29 11.45
N TYR A 18 2.98 2.32 10.89
CA TYR A 18 3.65 3.58 10.53
C TYR A 18 2.88 4.34 9.44
N ALA A 19 2.34 3.66 8.43
CA ALA A 19 1.55 4.27 7.37
C ALA A 19 0.21 4.81 7.89
N GLY A 20 -0.44 4.09 8.82
CA GLY A 20 -1.61 4.59 9.52
C GLY A 20 -1.32 5.87 10.30
N GLY A 21 -0.15 5.96 10.96
CA GLY A 21 0.30 7.17 11.64
C GLY A 21 0.65 8.32 10.69
N ALA A 22 1.26 8.02 9.54
CA ALA A 22 1.60 9.03 8.52
C ALA A 22 0.36 9.71 7.93
N GLY A 23 -0.78 9.02 7.85
CA GLY A 23 -2.06 9.58 7.40
C GLY A 23 -2.68 10.63 8.33
N LEU A 24 -2.04 10.95 9.46
CA LEU A 24 -2.45 12.02 10.38
C LEU A 24 -1.74 13.36 10.10
N ILE A 25 -0.74 13.38 9.21
CA ILE A 25 -0.04 14.60 8.83
C ILE A 25 -0.93 15.37 7.84
N PRO A 26 -1.29 16.64 8.09
CA PRO A 26 -2.17 17.39 7.21
C PRO A 26 -1.41 18.07 6.05
N PHE A 27 -0.52 17.34 5.36
CA PHE A 27 0.28 17.87 4.24
C PHE A 27 0.36 16.86 3.08
N PRO A 28 -0.54 16.96 2.08
CA PRO A 28 -0.70 15.94 1.04
C PRO A 28 0.58 15.51 0.33
N LEU A 29 1.48 16.45 0.01
CA LEU A 29 2.74 16.14 -0.68
C LEU A 29 3.77 15.44 0.23
N VAL A 30 3.78 15.79 1.52
CA VAL A 30 4.66 15.17 2.51
C VAL A 30 4.18 13.74 2.80
N ASP A 31 2.87 13.54 2.85
CA ASP A 31 2.25 12.23 3.10
C ASP A 31 2.61 11.24 1.98
N PHE A 32 2.56 11.66 0.71
CA PHE A 32 2.93 10.79 -0.40
C PHE A 32 4.39 10.36 -0.38
N ALA A 33 5.32 11.29 -0.11
CA ALA A 33 6.74 10.97 -0.03
C ALA A 33 7.04 10.06 1.17
N ALA A 34 6.43 10.33 2.32
CA ALA A 34 6.58 9.53 3.53
C ALA A 34 6.03 8.11 3.33
N ILE A 35 4.81 7.97 2.79
CA ILE A 35 4.21 6.66 2.48
C ILE A 35 5.09 5.90 1.48
N THR A 36 5.55 6.54 0.41
CA THR A 36 6.45 5.91 -0.57
C THR A 36 7.73 5.42 0.09
N ALA A 37 8.32 6.21 1.00
CA ALA A 37 9.52 5.81 1.72
C ALA A 37 9.26 4.62 2.65
N LEU A 38 8.11 4.58 3.34
CA LEU A 38 7.70 3.46 4.18
C LEU A 38 7.52 2.17 3.36
N GLU A 39 6.84 2.25 2.22
CA GLU A 39 6.63 1.12 1.30
C GLU A 39 7.97 0.60 0.76
N VAL A 40 8.84 1.47 0.27
CA VAL A 40 10.18 1.08 -0.23
C VAL A 40 10.99 0.40 0.88
N LYS A 41 10.93 0.90 2.12
CA LYS A 41 11.67 0.32 3.24
C LYS A 41 11.09 -1.02 3.69
N MET A 42 9.76 -1.15 3.73
CA MET A 42 9.08 -2.42 4.00
C MET A 42 9.53 -3.49 3.01
N LEU A 43 9.54 -3.16 1.71
CA LEU A 43 9.96 -4.07 0.67
C LEU A 43 11.44 -4.43 0.78
N SER A 44 12.32 -3.49 1.15
CA SER A 44 13.72 -3.79 1.43
C SER A 44 13.89 -4.85 2.52
N GLU A 45 13.21 -4.69 3.66
CA GLU A 45 13.29 -5.65 4.77
C GLU A 45 12.71 -7.02 4.40
N LEU A 46 11.63 -7.07 3.60
CA LEU A 46 11.12 -8.33 3.06
C LEU A 46 12.14 -8.97 2.11
N GLY A 47 12.74 -8.20 1.21
CA GLY A 47 13.79 -8.68 0.30
C GLY A 47 14.94 -9.33 1.07
N GLU A 48 15.45 -8.66 2.10
CA GLU A 48 16.49 -9.19 2.99
C GLU A 48 16.08 -10.51 3.66
N LEU A 49 14.85 -10.59 4.20
CA LEU A 49 14.33 -11.79 4.84
C LEU A 49 14.23 -12.99 3.88
N TYR A 50 13.87 -12.74 2.62
CA TYR A 50 13.77 -13.76 1.58
C TYR A 50 15.10 -14.01 0.83
N GLY A 51 16.16 -13.24 1.11
CA GLY A 51 17.45 -13.33 0.42
C GLY A 51 17.41 -12.79 -1.02
N ILE A 52 16.47 -11.89 -1.31
CA ILE A 52 16.26 -11.31 -2.63
C ILE A 52 17.03 -9.99 -2.72
N PRO A 53 17.90 -9.81 -3.73
CA PRO A 53 18.64 -8.57 -3.92
C PRO A 53 17.71 -7.36 -4.05
N PHE A 54 17.92 -6.38 -3.19
CA PHE A 54 17.18 -5.12 -3.22
C PHE A 54 17.96 -4.05 -4.01
N SER A 55 17.26 -3.32 -4.87
CA SER A 55 17.80 -2.14 -5.56
C SER A 55 16.73 -1.06 -5.58
N GLN A 56 17.06 0.09 -4.99
CA GLN A 56 16.11 1.18 -4.82
C GLN A 56 15.59 1.70 -6.17
N ASP A 57 16.44 1.71 -7.20
CA ASP A 57 16.10 2.14 -8.56
C ASP A 57 15.10 1.20 -9.24
N LYS A 58 15.02 -0.07 -8.81
CA LYS A 58 14.08 -1.05 -9.34
C LYS A 58 12.78 -1.10 -8.54
N VAL A 59 12.87 -0.92 -7.22
CA VAL A 59 11.70 -1.00 -6.33
C VAL A 59 10.89 0.30 -6.32
N ARG A 60 11.53 1.48 -6.42
CA ARG A 60 10.80 2.76 -6.47
C ARG A 60 9.77 2.85 -7.61
N PRO A 61 10.07 2.45 -8.86
CA PRO A 61 9.07 2.43 -9.92
C PRO A 61 7.88 1.50 -9.64
N ILE A 62 8.12 0.35 -9.00
CA ILE A 62 7.06 -0.60 -8.63
C ILE A 62 6.16 0.00 -7.55
N VAL A 63 6.75 0.58 -6.50
CA VAL A 63 5.98 1.28 -5.46
C VAL A 63 5.24 2.46 -6.06
N GLY A 64 5.89 3.22 -6.94
CA GLY A 64 5.30 4.36 -7.65
C GLY A 64 4.13 3.96 -8.55
N SER A 65 4.18 2.81 -9.23
CA SER A 65 3.07 2.32 -10.06
C SER A 65 1.90 1.80 -9.21
N LEU A 66 2.17 1.15 -8.08
CA LEU A 66 1.15 0.72 -7.13
C LEU A 66 0.44 1.94 -6.50
N ILE A 67 1.20 2.94 -6.04
CA ILE A 67 0.66 4.18 -5.48
C ILE A 67 -0.02 5.02 -6.57
N GLY A 68 0.60 5.19 -7.74
CA GLY A 68 0.09 6.01 -8.85
C GLY A 68 -1.17 5.42 -9.50
N GLY A 69 -1.22 4.10 -9.70
CA GLY A 69 -2.41 3.36 -10.13
C GLY A 69 -3.56 3.48 -9.12
N TYR A 70 -3.22 3.55 -7.83
CA TYR A 70 -4.19 3.76 -6.76
C TYR A 70 -4.72 5.20 -6.70
N THR A 71 -3.84 6.21 -6.76
CA THR A 71 -4.20 7.62 -6.79
C THR A 71 -5.04 7.98 -8.02
N SER A 72 -4.69 7.49 -9.21
CA SER A 72 -5.46 7.73 -10.44
C SER A 72 -6.89 7.19 -10.34
N THR A 73 -7.08 6.03 -9.70
CA THR A 73 -8.40 5.45 -9.44
C THR A 73 -9.19 6.33 -8.45
N LYS A 74 -8.57 6.78 -7.35
CA LYS A 74 -9.21 7.64 -6.33
C LYS A 74 -9.43 9.09 -6.75
N MET A 75 -8.59 9.68 -7.60
CA MET A 75 -8.82 11.01 -8.18
C MET A 75 -10.02 10.96 -9.14
N GLY A 76 -10.22 9.83 -9.83
CA GLY A 76 -11.48 9.49 -10.51
C GLY A 76 -12.68 9.42 -9.54
N TYR A 77 -12.54 8.74 -8.40
CA TYR A 77 -13.57 8.72 -7.34
C TYR A 77 -13.71 10.07 -6.58
N GLY A 78 -12.71 10.96 -6.63
CA GLY A 78 -12.73 12.29 -6.02
C GLY A 78 -13.75 13.21 -6.68
N VAL A 79 -14.05 12.97 -7.95
CA VAL A 79 -15.19 13.56 -8.67
C VAL A 79 -16.53 13.01 -8.10
N GLY A 80 -16.59 11.73 -7.72
CA GLY A 80 -17.74 11.11 -7.05
C GLY A 80 -17.91 11.44 -5.56
N ALA A 81 -16.83 11.85 -4.87
CA ALA A 81 -16.84 12.25 -3.46
C ALA A 81 -17.57 13.59 -3.19
N SER A 82 -18.05 14.26 -4.23
CA SER A 82 -18.80 15.52 -4.14
C SER A 82 -20.11 15.36 -3.35
N ALA A 83 -20.75 14.19 -3.36
CA ALA A 83 -21.97 13.93 -2.60
C ALA A 83 -21.73 13.83 -1.07
N LEU A 84 -20.55 13.38 -0.64
CA LEU A 84 -20.20 13.18 0.77
C LEU A 84 -19.59 14.43 1.43
N LYS A 85 -19.10 15.40 0.64
CA LYS A 85 -18.64 16.71 1.15
C LYS A 85 -19.79 17.64 1.55
N SER A 86 -21.04 17.26 1.28
CA SER A 86 -22.26 18.05 1.57
C SER A 86 -22.58 18.17 3.05
N VAL A 87 -21.97 17.35 3.92
CA VAL A 87 -22.15 17.43 5.38
C VAL A 87 -20.80 17.74 6.04
N PRO A 88 -20.50 19.03 6.28
CA PRO A 88 -19.35 19.43 7.10
C PRO A 88 -19.45 18.74 8.47
N LEU A 89 -18.30 18.40 9.08
CA LEU A 89 -18.13 17.52 10.27
C LEU A 89 -18.13 16.00 10.03
N LEU A 90 -19.13 15.42 9.37
CA LEU A 90 -19.15 13.96 9.15
C LEU A 90 -18.08 13.52 8.16
N GLY A 91 -17.87 14.28 7.08
CA GLY A 91 -16.79 14.03 6.12
C GLY A 91 -15.38 14.12 6.75
N SER A 92 -15.21 15.00 7.74
CA SER A 92 -13.93 15.20 8.45
C SER A 92 -13.66 14.10 9.47
N ALA A 93 -14.67 13.70 10.24
CA ALA A 93 -14.56 12.60 11.21
C ALA A 93 -14.35 11.24 10.52
N LEU A 94 -15.08 10.98 9.44
CA LEU A 94 -14.85 9.81 8.60
C LEU A 94 -13.47 9.88 7.94
N GLY A 95 -13.03 11.05 7.47
CA GLY A 95 -11.69 11.26 6.93
C GLY A 95 -10.57 10.95 7.94
N MET A 96 -10.73 11.35 9.20
CA MET A 96 -9.74 11.12 10.27
C MET A 96 -9.54 9.64 10.63
N VAL A 97 -10.54 8.79 10.44
CA VAL A 97 -10.42 7.34 10.69
C VAL A 97 -10.15 6.57 9.40
N ALA A 98 -10.81 6.96 8.31
CA ALA A 98 -10.70 6.30 7.03
C ALA A 98 -9.29 6.45 6.45
N MET A 99 -8.62 7.60 6.57
CA MET A 99 -7.27 7.77 6.01
C MET A 99 -6.21 6.93 6.72
N PRO A 100 -6.11 6.91 8.06
CA PRO A 100 -5.21 6.01 8.78
C PRO A 100 -5.51 4.53 8.54
N ALA A 101 -6.78 4.12 8.64
CA ALA A 101 -7.19 2.73 8.40
C ALA A 101 -6.88 2.31 6.95
N PHE A 102 -7.07 3.24 6.01
CA PHE A 102 -6.79 3.03 4.62
C PHE A 102 -5.27 2.89 4.35
N GLY A 103 -4.45 3.80 4.86
CA GLY A 103 -2.99 3.73 4.72
C GLY A 103 -2.42 2.43 5.30
N ALA A 104 -2.90 2.04 6.49
CA ALA A 104 -2.54 0.76 7.11
C ALA A 104 -3.01 -0.44 6.26
N GLY A 105 -4.25 -0.42 5.77
CA GLY A 105 -4.81 -1.48 4.94
C GLY A 105 -4.10 -1.66 3.61
N LEU A 106 -3.75 -0.55 2.95
CA LEU A 106 -2.99 -0.57 1.69
C LEU A 106 -1.60 -1.16 1.89
N THR A 107 -0.86 -0.69 2.89
CA THR A 107 0.48 -1.19 3.22
C THR A 107 0.42 -2.68 3.54
N TYR A 108 -0.60 -3.11 4.29
CA TYR A 108 -0.81 -4.51 4.63
C TYR A 108 -1.07 -5.37 3.38
N ALA A 109 -1.90 -4.89 2.46
CA ALA A 109 -2.21 -5.57 1.21
C ALA A 109 -0.97 -5.70 0.31
N ILE A 110 -0.22 -4.61 0.11
CA ILE A 110 1.03 -4.60 -0.67
C ILE A 110 2.02 -5.61 -0.07
N GLY A 111 2.26 -5.52 1.24
CA GLY A 111 3.14 -6.43 1.95
C GLY A 111 2.75 -7.90 1.79
N LYS A 112 1.45 -8.23 1.90
CA LYS A 112 0.97 -9.61 1.73
C LYS A 112 1.23 -10.16 0.32
N VAL A 113 1.03 -9.34 -0.71
CA VAL A 113 1.29 -9.75 -2.10
C VAL A 113 2.77 -10.04 -2.31
N PHE A 114 3.66 -9.18 -1.83
CA PHE A 114 5.10 -9.41 -1.93
C PHE A 114 5.58 -10.62 -1.13
N ILE A 115 5.01 -10.86 0.05
CA ILE A 115 5.26 -12.10 0.82
C ILE A 115 4.91 -13.33 -0.02
N GLN A 116 3.72 -13.36 -0.63
CA GLN A 116 3.31 -14.48 -1.46
C GLN A 116 4.21 -14.65 -2.69
N HIS A 117 4.55 -13.54 -3.34
CA HIS A 117 5.42 -13.50 -4.51
C HIS A 117 6.81 -14.08 -4.20
N PHE A 118 7.45 -13.61 -3.12
CA PHE A 118 8.76 -14.09 -2.69
C PHE A 118 8.73 -15.52 -2.16
N ALA A 119 7.69 -15.90 -1.43
CA ALA A 119 7.52 -17.29 -0.98
C ALA A 119 7.33 -18.27 -2.14
N SER A 120 6.79 -17.81 -3.28
CA SER A 120 6.68 -18.59 -4.52
C SER A 120 7.97 -18.63 -5.36
N GLY A 121 9.05 -17.99 -4.90
CA GLY A 121 10.34 -17.92 -5.59
C GLY A 121 10.50 -16.73 -6.53
N GLY A 122 9.55 -15.78 -6.53
CA GLY A 122 9.64 -14.55 -7.30
C GLY A 122 10.62 -13.53 -6.69
N THR A 123 10.94 -12.50 -7.46
CA THR A 123 11.86 -11.42 -7.13
C THR A 123 11.25 -10.04 -7.41
N PHE A 124 11.98 -8.96 -7.14
CA PHE A 124 11.54 -7.63 -7.58
C PHE A 124 11.51 -7.48 -9.11
N LEU A 125 12.25 -8.29 -9.86
CA LEU A 125 12.42 -8.13 -11.31
C LEU A 125 11.26 -8.72 -12.11
N ASP A 126 10.62 -9.74 -11.56
CA ASP A 126 9.51 -10.48 -12.18
C ASP A 126 8.15 -10.10 -11.57
N PHE A 127 8.14 -9.10 -10.68
CA PHE A 127 6.91 -8.56 -10.11
C PHE A 127 6.14 -7.76 -11.18
N ASP A 128 4.89 -8.15 -11.39
CA ASP A 128 3.99 -7.53 -12.36
C ASP A 128 2.88 -6.75 -11.62
N PRO A 129 3.02 -5.42 -11.47
CA PRO A 129 2.05 -4.61 -10.76
C PRO A 129 0.68 -4.55 -11.45
N GLU A 130 0.62 -4.74 -12.78
CA GLU A 130 -0.64 -4.74 -13.54
C GLU A 130 -1.47 -5.98 -13.20
N LYS A 131 -0.86 -7.16 -13.08
CA LYS A 131 -1.56 -8.38 -12.66
C LYS A 131 -2.15 -8.27 -11.26
N VAL A 132 -1.39 -7.68 -10.34
CA VAL A 132 -1.84 -7.46 -8.96
C VAL A 132 -3.04 -6.49 -8.95
N ARG A 133 -2.96 -5.40 -9.71
CA ARG A 133 -4.06 -4.44 -9.86
C ARG A 133 -5.32 -5.09 -10.42
N ALA A 134 -5.20 -5.86 -11.51
CA ALA A 134 -6.31 -6.56 -12.14
C ALA A 134 -7.01 -7.55 -11.18
N HIS A 135 -6.24 -8.21 -10.32
CA HIS A 135 -6.78 -9.10 -9.29
C HIS A 135 -7.58 -8.32 -8.22
N PHE A 136 -7.10 -7.15 -7.78
CA PHE A 136 -7.83 -6.33 -6.80
C PHE A 136 -9.06 -5.62 -7.38
N SER A 137 -8.99 -5.10 -8.61
CA SER A 137 -10.15 -4.43 -9.24
C SER A 137 -11.30 -5.42 -9.45
N LYS A 138 -11.01 -6.62 -9.94
CA LYS A 138 -12.01 -7.68 -10.14
C LYS A 138 -12.70 -8.09 -8.83
N ASN A 139 -11.97 -8.13 -7.73
CA ASN A 139 -12.53 -8.49 -6.42
C ASN A 139 -13.31 -7.33 -5.76
N ALA A 140 -12.93 -6.07 -6.02
CA ALA A 140 -13.65 -4.91 -5.53
C ALA A 140 -14.99 -4.71 -6.24
N GLU A 141 -15.06 -4.97 -7.55
CA GLU A 141 -16.31 -4.96 -8.33
C GLU A 141 -17.27 -6.08 -7.93
N ALA A 142 -16.76 -7.25 -7.53
CA ALA A 142 -17.59 -8.37 -7.05
C ALA A 142 -18.19 -8.15 -5.65
N ALA A 143 -17.73 -7.13 -4.93
CA ALA A 143 -18.20 -6.77 -3.58
C ALA A 143 -19.09 -5.51 -3.56
N ALA A 144 -19.41 -4.95 -4.72
CA ALA A 144 -20.32 -3.81 -4.91
C ALA A 144 -21.68 -4.28 -5.46
#